data_AF-A0A9N9AIX0-F1
#
_entry.id   AF-A0A9N9AIX0-F1
#
_cell.length_a   1.000
_cell.length_b   1.000
_cell.length_c   1.000
_cell.angle_alpha   90.00
_cell.angle_beta   90.00
_cell.angle_gamma   90.00
#
_symmetry.space_group_name_H-M   'P 1'
#
loop_
_entity.id
_entity.type
_entity.pdbx_description
1 polymer ?
#
loop_
_entity_poly.entity_id
_entity_poly.type
_entity_poly.pdbx_seq_one_letter_code
_entity_poly.pdbx_strand_id
1 'polypeptide(L)'
;MSRINNSLLESLDRFGVQYDQLTYLPTKYGAMIYSQQTDILIKYLEENPNLELDFSDKYGYMEDHPFAVTPSVFTSWGLSNELDIKPEVCAPGGFMLSTYPVNIEPYLLTSGTSMAAPYITGVTALYYEVFGKLKSPEDIKTALMNNAVPLKSRNKLLASVLHQGAGFVNAFNALISTSFVHPPKINLNDTVHFNGYHKLTVYNFGRGKMIYNLSHLPAPCVDGYNNTFIGNFYGLNFTNQHADVKFDNDQITVPPGSSVEISITFAPPRELPKDGHWFYSGWVVITPLDERMPSMTVPYAGLADDAKSLPIFQTPKFPKLANLTENYITNEDPVKSFSFNTSIRLLIDKPIVHLGLATPTDMIVTEILDANQEFLGFVKDYTGIKIMKNPVETSNNLVSWNGIIYNINDTGTLAPNGEYFIRIKALKLFGDKNNEKDYEYWISPKFRVEKPIFTNPLQ
;
A
#
# COMPACT_ATOMS: atom_id res chain seq x y z
N MET A 1 9.64 -4.35 -24.21
CA MET A 1 10.48 -3.14 -24.34
C MET A 1 10.39 -2.34 -23.06
N SER A 2 11.24 -2.63 -22.07
CA SER A 2 11.31 -1.82 -20.85
C SER A 2 12.08 -0.55 -21.16
N ARG A 3 11.47 0.61 -20.89
CA ARG A 3 12.13 1.91 -21.00
C ARG A 3 13.29 1.95 -20.00
N ILE A 4 14.49 2.03 -20.55
CA ILE A 4 15.72 2.27 -19.79
C ILE A 4 15.63 3.67 -19.18
N ASN A 5 16.00 3.77 -17.91
CA ASN A 5 15.94 4.98 -17.12
C ASN A 5 16.86 6.05 -17.73
N ASN A 6 16.39 7.30 -17.88
CA ASN A 6 17.18 8.37 -18.51
C ASN A 6 18.51 8.66 -17.78
N SER A 7 18.61 8.34 -16.49
CA SER A 7 19.87 8.43 -15.73
C SER A 7 20.92 7.39 -16.16
N LEU A 8 20.49 6.23 -16.66
CA LEU A 8 21.38 5.22 -17.22
C LEU A 8 21.91 5.68 -18.57
N LEU A 9 21.08 6.35 -19.37
CA LEU A 9 21.46 6.90 -20.68
C LEU A 9 22.52 8.02 -20.55
N GLU A 10 22.36 8.94 -19.59
CA GLU A 10 23.37 9.97 -19.31
C GLU A 10 24.71 9.39 -18.82
N SER A 11 24.68 8.25 -18.13
CA SER A 11 25.90 7.56 -17.71
C SER A 11 26.61 6.84 -18.86
N LEU A 12 25.87 6.29 -19.84
CA LEU A 12 26.42 5.52 -20.96
C LEU A 12 27.02 6.42 -22.05
N ASP A 13 26.46 7.62 -22.27
CA ASP A 13 27.00 8.61 -23.22
C ASP A 13 28.40 9.11 -22.81
N ARG A 14 28.72 9.16 -21.51
CA ARG A 14 30.08 9.52 -21.04
C ARG A 14 31.15 8.50 -21.42
N PHE A 15 30.77 7.26 -21.77
CA PHE A 15 31.69 6.18 -22.13
C PHE A 15 31.74 5.89 -23.63
N GLY A 16 31.03 6.67 -24.48
CA GLY A 16 31.11 6.55 -25.94
C GLY A 16 30.60 5.23 -26.52
N VAL A 17 29.73 4.51 -25.81
CA VAL A 17 29.22 3.19 -26.23
C VAL A 17 28.06 3.38 -27.20
N GLN A 18 28.27 3.06 -28.49
CA GLN A 18 27.19 3.01 -29.48
C GLN A 18 26.23 1.84 -29.20
N TYR A 19 24.93 2.12 -29.25
CA TYR A 19 23.83 1.21 -28.89
C TYR A 19 23.84 -0.12 -29.69
N ASP A 20 24.43 -0.09 -30.88
CA ASP A 20 24.42 -1.17 -31.87
C ASP A 20 25.36 -2.34 -31.48
N GLN A 21 26.18 -2.18 -30.43
CA GLN A 21 27.09 -3.21 -29.92
C GLN A 21 26.61 -3.94 -28.65
N LEU A 22 25.38 -3.69 -28.18
CA LEU A 22 24.78 -4.47 -27.09
C LEU A 22 24.27 -5.83 -27.59
N THR A 23 25.16 -6.63 -28.16
CA THR A 23 25.04 -8.09 -28.13
C THR A 23 25.03 -8.53 -26.68
N TYR A 24 23.94 -9.19 -26.27
CA TYR A 24 23.75 -9.90 -25.00
C TYR A 24 25.08 -10.24 -24.31
N LEU A 25 25.52 -9.41 -23.35
CA LEU A 25 26.62 -9.77 -22.47
C LEU A 25 26.07 -10.83 -21.50
N PRO A 26 26.58 -12.08 -21.52
CA PRO A 26 26.25 -13.05 -20.50
C PRO A 26 27.17 -12.78 -19.31
N THR A 27 27.03 -11.64 -18.63
CA THR A 27 27.78 -11.37 -17.41
C THR A 27 27.18 -12.21 -16.28
N LYS A 28 27.86 -13.29 -15.92
CA LYS A 28 27.52 -14.16 -14.78
C LYS A 28 27.61 -13.45 -13.41
N TYR A 29 28.19 -12.25 -13.35
CA TYR A 29 28.39 -11.52 -12.10
C TYR A 29 28.16 -10.04 -12.32
N GLY A 30 27.41 -9.42 -11.41
CA GLY A 30 27.22 -7.98 -11.30
C GLY A 30 26.95 -7.64 -9.84
N ALA A 31 27.48 -6.52 -9.36
CA ALA A 31 27.27 -6.02 -8.02
C ALA A 31 26.58 -4.65 -8.08
N MET A 32 25.66 -4.39 -7.15
CA MET A 32 25.07 -3.07 -6.97
C MET A 32 25.82 -2.36 -5.83
N ILE A 33 26.24 -1.13 -6.08
CA ILE A 33 26.90 -0.26 -5.09
C ILE A 33 26.09 1.02 -4.91
N TYR A 34 26.25 1.70 -3.78
CA TYR A 34 25.63 3.01 -3.59
C TYR A 34 26.27 4.06 -4.48
N SER A 35 25.50 5.07 -4.92
CA SER A 35 26.03 6.16 -5.76
C SER A 35 27.23 6.87 -5.11
N GLN A 36 27.22 7.04 -3.79
CA GLN A 36 28.35 7.61 -3.02
C GLN A 36 29.61 6.74 -3.11
N GLN A 37 29.46 5.42 -3.15
CA GLN A 37 30.57 4.49 -3.34
C GLN A 37 31.04 4.48 -4.81
N THR A 38 30.14 4.76 -5.76
CA THR A 38 30.47 4.87 -7.18
C THR A 38 31.46 6.00 -7.44
N ASP A 39 31.26 7.18 -6.87
CA ASP A 39 32.18 8.31 -7.07
C ASP A 39 33.58 8.02 -6.53
N ILE A 40 33.64 7.35 -5.37
CA ILE A 40 34.90 6.87 -4.78
C ILE A 40 35.54 5.83 -5.71
N LEU A 41 34.79 4.82 -6.12
CA LEU A 41 35.30 3.74 -6.97
C LEU A 41 35.82 4.27 -8.32
N ILE A 42 35.09 5.18 -8.97
CA ILE A 42 35.51 5.82 -10.22
C ILE A 42 36.85 6.54 -10.02
N LYS A 43 36.95 7.38 -8.99
CA LYS A 43 38.20 8.08 -8.69
C LYS A 43 39.37 7.12 -8.45
N TYR A 44 39.14 6.05 -7.70
CA TYR A 44 40.18 5.04 -7.42
C TYR A 44 40.60 4.27 -8.68
N LEU A 45 39.67 3.98 -9.59
CA LEU A 45 39.95 3.34 -10.88
C LEU A 45 40.71 4.27 -11.84
N GLU A 46 40.40 5.57 -11.84
CA GLU A 46 41.13 6.58 -12.61
C GLU A 46 42.58 6.73 -12.10
N GLU A 47 42.80 6.69 -10.79
CA GLU A 47 44.13 6.76 -10.17
C GLU A 47 44.91 5.44 -10.26
N ASN A 48 44.21 4.30 -10.40
CA ASN A 48 44.80 2.96 -10.40
C ASN A 48 44.21 2.09 -11.53
N PRO A 49 44.67 2.24 -12.79
CA PRO A 49 44.07 1.59 -13.95
C PRO A 49 44.17 0.05 -13.96
N ASN A 50 45.00 -0.53 -13.09
CA ASN A 50 45.18 -1.97 -12.93
C ASN A 50 44.52 -2.52 -11.65
N LEU A 51 43.60 -1.77 -11.03
CA LEU A 51 42.89 -2.22 -9.83
C LEU A 51 42.04 -3.46 -10.12
N GLU A 52 42.27 -4.53 -9.38
CA GLU A 52 41.45 -5.73 -9.41
C GLU A 52 40.40 -5.69 -8.29
N LEU A 53 39.14 -5.96 -8.63
CA LEU A 53 38.04 -6.07 -7.67
C LEU A 53 37.79 -7.55 -7.36
N ASP A 54 37.85 -7.92 -6.08
CA ASP A 54 37.48 -9.26 -5.61
C ASP A 54 36.04 -9.26 -5.08
N PHE A 55 35.20 -10.12 -5.66
CA PHE A 55 33.82 -10.35 -5.24
C PHE A 55 33.65 -11.73 -4.58
N SER A 56 34.74 -12.34 -4.11
CA SER A 56 34.68 -13.61 -3.41
C SER A 56 33.88 -13.49 -2.11
N ASP A 57 33.07 -14.51 -1.84
CA ASP A 57 32.30 -14.71 -0.61
C ASP A 57 33.18 -15.11 0.59
N LYS A 58 34.51 -15.10 0.40
CA LYS A 58 35.52 -15.52 1.37
C LYS A 58 35.51 -14.66 2.64
N TYR A 59 35.00 -13.43 2.56
CA TYR A 59 34.92 -12.49 3.67
C TYR A 59 33.47 -11.98 3.81
N GLY A 60 32.76 -12.44 4.84
CA GLY A 60 31.50 -11.83 5.25
C GLY A 60 31.79 -10.54 6.01
N TYR A 61 31.36 -9.39 5.48
CA TYR A 61 31.47 -8.10 6.17
C TYR A 61 30.06 -7.56 6.44
N MET A 62 29.87 -7.03 7.65
CA MET A 62 28.68 -6.24 7.98
C MET A 62 28.97 -4.79 7.64
N GLU A 63 28.15 -4.18 6.81
CA GLU A 63 28.20 -2.74 6.56
C GLU A 63 27.03 -2.02 7.19
N ASP A 64 27.27 -0.80 7.64
CA ASP A 64 26.21 0.11 8.02
C ASP A 64 25.41 0.51 6.78
N HIS A 65 24.13 0.15 6.77
CA HIS A 65 23.24 0.55 5.70
C HIS A 65 22.85 2.03 5.88
N PRO A 66 23.01 2.92 4.89
CA PRO A 66 22.76 4.36 5.04
C PRO A 66 21.30 4.72 5.37
N PHE A 67 20.39 3.78 5.12
CA PHE A 67 18.97 3.85 5.47
C PHE A 67 18.55 2.83 6.54
N ALA A 68 19.48 2.34 7.35
CA ALA A 68 19.16 1.49 8.50
C ALA A 68 18.11 2.16 9.41
N VAL A 69 17.24 1.34 10.00
CA VAL A 69 16.20 1.80 10.94
C VAL A 69 15.27 2.87 10.33
N THR A 70 14.99 2.74 9.03
CA THR A 70 13.94 3.50 8.34
C THR A 70 12.96 2.53 7.69
N PRO A 71 11.68 2.92 7.51
CA PRO A 71 10.75 2.11 6.73
C PRO A 71 11.26 1.82 5.32
N SER A 72 11.14 0.58 4.87
CA SER A 72 11.55 0.16 3.53
C SER A 72 10.73 0.89 2.45
N VAL A 73 11.36 1.25 1.33
CA VAL A 73 10.65 1.92 0.22
C VAL A 73 9.55 1.06 -0.38
N PHE A 74 9.69 -0.27 -0.35
CA PHE A 74 8.70 -1.21 -0.90
C PHE A 74 7.53 -1.50 0.05
N THR A 75 7.59 -1.08 1.32
CA THR A 75 6.53 -1.44 2.27
C THR A 75 5.24 -0.73 1.89
N SER A 76 4.12 -1.45 1.96
CA SER A 76 2.82 -0.88 1.70
C SER A 76 2.50 0.21 2.71
N TRP A 77 1.82 1.25 2.23
CA TRP A 77 1.29 2.33 3.04
C TRP A 77 -0.17 2.08 3.36
N GLY A 78 -0.61 2.53 4.52
CA GLY A 78 -2.01 2.75 4.80
C GLY A 78 -2.52 4.10 4.27
N LEU A 79 -3.72 4.51 4.66
CA LEU A 79 -4.67 3.75 5.49
C LEU A 79 -5.24 2.54 4.74
N SER A 80 -5.98 1.67 5.44
CA SER A 80 -6.79 0.66 4.76
C SER A 80 -7.81 1.34 3.84
N ASN A 81 -8.48 0.54 3.01
CA ASN A 81 -9.51 1.07 2.12
C ASN A 81 -10.61 1.81 2.91
N GLU A 82 -10.89 1.38 4.14
CA GLU A 82 -11.88 1.93 5.06
C GLU A 82 -11.30 3.00 6.02
N LEU A 83 -10.14 3.56 5.70
CA LEU A 83 -9.41 4.54 6.53
C LEU A 83 -8.98 4.01 7.92
N ASP A 84 -8.83 2.69 8.08
CA ASP A 84 -8.24 2.10 9.30
C ASP A 84 -6.71 2.19 9.26
N ILE A 85 -6.07 2.49 10.40
CA ILE A 85 -4.61 2.49 10.50
C ILE A 85 -4.05 1.08 10.25
N LYS A 86 -3.34 0.96 9.13
CA LYS A 86 -2.43 -0.15 8.76
C LYS A 86 -1.16 0.42 8.11
N PRO A 87 0.00 -0.26 8.22
CA PRO A 87 0.29 -1.34 9.16
C PRO A 87 0.14 -0.87 10.62
N GLU A 88 0.09 -1.79 11.59
CA GLU A 88 -0.09 -1.44 13.01
C GLU A 88 1.23 -1.27 13.76
N VAL A 89 2.29 -1.97 13.34
CA VAL A 89 3.65 -1.92 13.89
C VAL A 89 4.64 -2.29 12.79
N CYS A 90 5.88 -1.82 12.87
CA CYS A 90 6.94 -2.19 11.93
C CYS A 90 8.09 -2.94 12.62
N ALA A 91 8.84 -3.71 11.84
CA ALA A 91 9.94 -4.57 12.31
C ALA A 91 11.01 -4.74 11.21
N PRO A 92 12.19 -5.29 11.53
CA PRO A 92 13.20 -5.62 10.55
C PRO A 92 12.67 -6.52 9.43
N GLY A 93 12.78 -6.04 8.19
CA GLY A 93 12.35 -6.80 7.00
C GLY A 93 13.20 -6.53 5.76
N GLY A 94 14.25 -5.70 5.85
CA GLY A 94 15.19 -5.47 4.76
C GLY A 94 16.50 -6.20 5.03
N PHE A 95 17.05 -6.84 4.00
CA PHE A 95 18.33 -7.57 4.05
C PHE A 95 18.42 -8.57 5.21
N MET A 96 17.35 -9.35 5.39
CA MET A 96 17.26 -10.35 6.44
C MET A 96 17.94 -11.64 5.98
N LEU A 97 18.97 -12.07 6.71
CA LEU A 97 19.61 -13.37 6.50
C LEU A 97 18.75 -14.45 7.16
N SER A 98 18.32 -15.45 6.39
CA SER A 98 17.54 -16.56 6.91
C SER A 98 17.83 -17.86 6.18
N THR A 99 17.27 -18.97 6.67
CA THR A 99 17.41 -20.29 6.06
C THR A 99 16.71 -20.35 4.71
N TYR A 100 17.30 -21.10 3.78
CA TYR A 100 16.80 -21.27 2.42
C TYR A 100 17.02 -22.72 1.94
N PRO A 101 16.31 -23.22 0.90
CA PRO A 101 16.45 -24.61 0.47
C PRO A 101 17.90 -25.01 0.17
N VAL A 102 18.38 -26.03 0.87
CA VAL A 102 19.79 -26.48 0.88
C VAL A 102 20.31 -26.87 -0.50
N ASN A 103 19.42 -27.29 -1.41
CA ASN A 103 19.75 -27.63 -2.79
C ASN A 103 19.93 -26.41 -3.72
N ILE A 104 19.71 -25.20 -3.21
CA ILE A 104 19.96 -23.93 -3.90
C ILE A 104 21.07 -23.19 -3.14
N GLU A 105 20.78 -22.81 -1.90
CA GLU A 105 21.68 -22.13 -0.97
C GLU A 105 21.09 -22.32 0.45
N PRO A 106 21.86 -22.75 1.47
CA PRO A 106 21.32 -22.95 2.83
C PRO A 106 20.91 -21.65 3.55
N TYR A 107 21.48 -20.50 3.16
CA TYR A 107 21.15 -19.19 3.74
C TYR A 107 21.07 -18.11 2.67
N LEU A 108 20.05 -17.25 2.74
CA LEU A 108 19.86 -16.18 1.77
C LEU A 108 19.46 -14.87 2.44
N LEU A 109 20.01 -13.76 1.93
CA LEU A 109 19.56 -12.41 2.25
C LEU A 109 18.32 -12.08 1.43
N THR A 110 17.20 -11.84 2.10
CA THR A 110 15.94 -11.49 1.46
C THR A 110 15.33 -10.24 2.08
N SER A 111 14.50 -9.53 1.31
CA SER A 111 13.81 -8.33 1.78
C SER A 111 12.32 -8.46 1.52
N GLY A 112 11.51 -8.03 2.48
CA GLY A 112 10.06 -8.00 2.35
C GLY A 112 9.37 -7.85 3.70
N THR A 113 8.12 -7.39 3.67
CA THR A 113 7.23 -7.47 4.83
C THR A 113 6.99 -8.93 5.25
N SER A 114 7.14 -9.88 4.32
CA SER A 114 7.19 -11.33 4.59
C SER A 114 8.29 -11.73 5.58
N MET A 115 9.36 -10.94 5.73
CA MET A 115 10.43 -11.17 6.71
C MET A 115 10.18 -10.40 8.02
N ALA A 116 9.51 -9.24 7.95
CA ALA A 116 9.08 -8.51 9.14
C ALA A 116 7.98 -9.24 9.92
N ALA A 117 7.06 -9.93 9.22
CA ALA A 117 5.99 -10.69 9.84
C ALA A 117 6.47 -11.79 10.82
N PRO A 118 7.36 -12.72 10.44
CA PRO A 118 7.88 -13.73 11.38
C PRO A 118 8.72 -13.11 12.50
N TYR A 119 9.37 -11.95 12.29
CA TYR A 119 10.04 -11.23 13.37
C TYR A 119 9.04 -10.79 14.45
N ILE A 120 7.94 -10.14 14.06
CA ILE A 120 6.86 -9.77 14.99
C ILE A 120 6.25 -11.01 15.63
N THR A 121 6.06 -12.10 14.90
CA THR A 121 5.55 -13.36 15.46
C THR A 121 6.46 -13.89 16.57
N GLY A 122 7.79 -13.86 16.38
CA GLY A 122 8.76 -14.23 17.40
C GLY A 122 8.69 -13.34 18.65
N VAL A 123 8.66 -12.02 18.47
CA VAL A 123 8.48 -11.07 19.57
C VAL A 123 7.16 -11.30 20.32
N THR A 124 6.08 -11.54 19.58
CA THR A 124 4.75 -11.85 20.13
C THR A 124 4.79 -13.13 20.95
N ALA A 125 5.47 -14.18 20.47
CA ALA A 125 5.61 -15.44 21.20
C ALA A 125 6.37 -15.26 22.52
N LEU A 126 7.47 -14.50 22.52
CA LEU A 126 8.23 -14.18 23.73
C LEU A 126 7.40 -13.37 24.73
N TYR A 127 6.64 -12.39 24.25
CA TYR A 127 5.74 -11.63 25.11
C TYR A 127 4.62 -12.51 25.69
N TYR A 128 4.08 -13.41 24.87
CA TYR A 128 3.05 -14.37 25.27
C TYR A 128 3.56 -15.36 26.33
N GLU A 129 4.82 -15.79 26.25
CA GLU A 129 5.42 -16.67 27.25
C GLU A 129 5.42 -16.03 28.65
N VAL A 130 5.70 -14.72 28.74
CA VAL A 130 5.78 -13.99 30.01
C VAL A 130 4.39 -13.57 30.52
N PHE A 131 3.52 -13.04 29.66
CA PHE A 131 2.25 -12.42 30.08
C PHE A 131 0.99 -13.06 29.50
N GLY A 132 1.11 -13.84 28.42
CA GLY A 132 0.00 -14.23 27.55
C GLY A 132 -1.09 -15.09 28.18
N LYS A 133 -0.79 -15.86 29.22
CA LYS A 133 -1.80 -16.70 29.92
C LYS A 133 -2.92 -15.90 30.59
N LEU A 134 -2.74 -14.59 30.79
CA LEU A 134 -3.70 -13.69 31.41
C LEU A 134 -4.17 -12.55 30.48
N LYS A 135 -3.73 -12.55 29.22
CA LYS A 135 -3.90 -11.44 28.28
C LYS A 135 -4.58 -11.92 27.01
N SER A 136 -5.50 -11.11 26.48
CA SER A 136 -6.11 -11.38 25.18
C SER A 136 -5.11 -11.09 24.04
N PRO A 137 -5.33 -11.63 22.83
CA PRO A 137 -4.53 -11.24 21.66
C PRO A 137 -4.53 -9.72 21.41
N GLU A 138 -5.63 -9.03 21.72
CA GLU A 138 -5.73 -7.58 21.60
C GLU A 138 -4.87 -6.84 22.63
N ASP A 139 -4.75 -7.36 23.86
CA ASP A 139 -3.85 -6.79 24.88
C ASP A 139 -2.39 -6.94 24.47
N ILE A 140 -2.02 -8.07 23.87
CA ILE A 140 -0.65 -8.30 23.38
C ILE A 140 -0.36 -7.35 22.21
N LYS A 141 -1.29 -7.22 21.26
CA LYS A 141 -1.18 -6.23 20.18
C LYS A 141 -1.02 -4.82 20.75
N THR A 142 -1.84 -4.46 21.74
CA THR A 142 -1.81 -3.16 22.42
C THR A 142 -0.46 -2.92 23.10
N ALA A 143 0.08 -3.93 23.80
CA ALA A 143 1.40 -3.85 24.43
C ALA A 143 2.51 -3.54 23.41
N LEU A 144 2.50 -4.23 22.27
CA LEU A 144 3.50 -4.03 21.21
C LEU A 144 3.34 -2.69 20.52
N MET A 145 2.11 -2.25 20.25
CA MET A 145 1.83 -0.95 19.64
C MET A 145 2.17 0.20 20.59
N ASN A 146 1.71 0.15 21.85
CA ASN A 146 1.97 1.21 22.81
C ASN A 146 3.45 1.46 23.04
N ASN A 147 4.27 0.41 22.99
CA ASN A 147 5.70 0.49 23.28
C ASN A 147 6.58 0.54 22.02
N ALA A 148 5.97 0.64 20.84
CA ALA A 148 6.69 0.84 19.59
C ALA A 148 7.31 2.25 19.53
N VAL A 149 8.41 2.37 18.77
CA VAL A 149 9.20 3.61 18.67
C VAL A 149 9.01 4.24 17.29
N PRO A 150 8.42 5.44 17.19
CA PRO A 150 8.31 6.16 15.92
C PRO A 150 9.67 6.40 15.26
N LEU A 151 9.78 6.00 13.99
CA LEU A 151 10.98 6.12 13.17
C LEU A 151 10.97 7.36 12.29
N LYS A 152 12.17 7.77 11.88
CA LYS A 152 12.35 8.68 10.75
C LYS A 152 12.31 7.93 9.42
N SER A 153 11.85 8.61 8.38
CA SER A 153 11.92 8.11 7.01
C SER A 153 13.25 8.46 6.34
N ARG A 154 13.43 8.03 5.09
CA ARG A 154 14.68 8.26 4.34
C ARG A 154 14.97 9.73 4.06
N ASN A 155 13.92 10.56 3.98
CA ASN A 155 14.03 12.03 3.91
C ASN A 155 14.35 12.69 5.26
N LYS A 156 14.64 11.90 6.31
CA LYS A 156 14.97 12.33 7.68
C LYS A 156 13.83 13.00 8.45
N LEU A 157 12.65 13.16 7.86
CA LEU A 157 11.43 13.54 8.56
C LEU A 157 10.90 12.37 9.38
N LEU A 158 10.07 12.63 10.39
CA LEU A 158 9.33 11.57 11.09
C LEU A 158 8.45 10.83 10.06
N ALA A 159 8.54 9.50 10.01
CA ALA A 159 7.73 8.75 9.06
C ALA A 159 6.26 8.79 9.48
N SER A 160 5.35 8.95 8.52
CA SER A 160 3.91 8.96 8.80
C SER A 160 3.44 7.66 9.45
N VAL A 161 2.42 7.70 10.30
CA VAL A 161 1.75 6.49 10.83
C VAL A 161 1.31 5.57 9.69
N LEU A 162 0.92 6.15 8.55
CA LEU A 162 0.55 5.38 7.36
C LEU A 162 1.69 4.50 6.84
N HIS A 163 2.95 4.81 7.13
CA HIS A 163 4.12 4.07 6.66
C HIS A 163 4.62 3.03 7.68
N GLN A 164 4.41 3.30 8.98
CA GLN A 164 5.05 2.54 10.06
C GLN A 164 4.11 2.06 11.18
N GLY A 165 2.84 2.43 11.15
CA GLY A 165 1.90 2.20 12.24
C GLY A 165 2.32 2.92 13.51
N ALA A 166 2.24 2.21 14.65
CA ALA A 166 2.70 2.72 15.94
C ALA A 166 4.22 2.97 15.98
N GLY A 167 4.99 2.37 15.09
CA GLY A 167 6.44 2.52 15.00
C GLY A 167 7.18 1.19 15.03
N PHE A 168 8.49 1.25 15.25
CA PHE A 168 9.37 0.08 15.31
C PHE A 168 9.15 -0.70 16.60
N VAL A 169 8.93 -2.00 16.47
CA VAL A 169 8.72 -2.89 17.60
C VAL A 169 9.88 -2.81 18.60
N ASN A 170 9.55 -2.68 19.88
CA ASN A 170 10.52 -2.73 20.96
C ASN A 170 10.07 -3.74 22.02
N ALA A 171 10.59 -4.97 21.89
CA ALA A 171 10.25 -6.08 22.77
C ALA A 171 10.61 -5.79 24.23
N PHE A 172 11.73 -5.09 24.48
CA PHE A 172 12.17 -4.75 25.82
C PHE A 172 11.23 -3.75 26.48
N ASN A 173 10.88 -2.66 25.79
CA ASN A 173 9.92 -1.68 26.31
C ASN A 173 8.56 -2.34 26.60
N ALA A 174 8.07 -3.18 25.68
CA ALA A 174 6.84 -3.92 25.90
C ALA A 174 6.92 -4.82 27.15
N LEU A 175 8.06 -5.48 27.37
CA LEU A 175 8.30 -6.38 28.51
C LEU A 175 8.33 -5.64 29.86
N ILE A 176 8.98 -4.48 29.93
CA ILE A 176 9.14 -3.74 31.20
C ILE A 176 7.97 -2.80 31.51
N SER A 177 7.16 -2.45 30.52
CA SER A 177 6.00 -1.58 30.73
C SER A 177 5.00 -2.23 31.67
N THR A 178 4.41 -1.40 32.53
CA THR A 178 3.43 -1.81 33.55
C THR A 178 2.04 -1.26 33.29
N SER A 179 1.83 -0.68 32.11
CA SER A 179 0.54 -0.11 31.72
C SER A 179 0.17 -0.39 30.27
N PHE A 180 -1.13 -0.28 29.99
CA PHE A 180 -1.71 -0.32 28.65
C PHE A 180 -2.56 0.92 28.40
N VAL A 181 -2.69 1.30 27.14
CA VAL A 181 -3.57 2.38 26.68
C VAL A 181 -4.49 1.84 25.59
N HIS A 182 -5.79 1.80 25.88
CA HIS A 182 -6.83 1.34 24.94
C HIS A 182 -7.76 2.50 24.52
N PRO A 183 -8.29 2.49 23.28
CA PRO A 183 -7.86 1.66 22.16
C PRO A 183 -6.40 1.96 21.74
N PRO A 184 -5.68 1.00 21.13
CA PRO A 184 -4.25 1.15 20.81
C PRO A 184 -3.98 2.06 19.61
N LYS A 185 -5.02 2.56 18.93
CA LYS A 185 -4.94 3.46 17.78
C LYS A 185 -6.23 4.28 17.64
N ILE A 186 -6.14 5.40 16.95
CA ILE A 186 -7.24 6.35 16.75
C ILE A 186 -7.44 6.63 15.25
N ASN A 187 -8.56 6.19 14.69
CA ASN A 187 -8.95 6.56 13.32
C ASN A 187 -9.80 7.83 13.37
N LEU A 188 -9.33 8.90 12.73
CA LEU A 188 -10.02 10.19 12.64
C LEU A 188 -10.93 10.28 11.40
N ASN A 189 -10.87 9.28 10.52
CA ASN A 189 -11.58 9.18 9.24
C ASN A 189 -11.28 10.38 8.32
N ASP A 190 -12.24 10.74 7.47
CA ASP A 190 -12.17 11.82 6.51
C ASP A 190 -12.90 13.09 7.03
N THR A 191 -12.97 14.14 6.22
CA THR A 191 -13.59 15.42 6.64
C THR A 191 -15.11 15.32 6.85
N VAL A 192 -15.79 14.42 6.14
CA VAL A 192 -17.24 14.23 6.22
C VAL A 192 -17.61 13.39 7.44
N HIS A 193 -16.83 12.35 7.73
CA HIS A 193 -17.06 11.42 8.84
C HIS A 193 -16.07 11.64 9.98
N PHE A 194 -15.61 12.89 10.15
CA PHE A 194 -14.56 13.24 11.09
C PHE A 194 -14.92 12.82 12.52
N ASN A 195 -14.07 11.99 13.11
CA ASN A 195 -14.22 11.54 14.49
C ASN A 195 -13.16 12.21 15.37
N GLY A 196 -13.44 13.41 15.85
CA GLY A 196 -12.46 14.26 16.56
C GLY A 196 -12.37 14.05 18.06
N TYR A 197 -13.33 13.37 18.71
CA TYR A 197 -13.33 13.17 20.16
C TYR A 197 -13.13 11.71 20.51
N HIS A 198 -12.11 11.42 21.32
CA HIS A 198 -11.76 10.07 21.74
C HIS A 198 -11.52 10.00 23.24
N LYS A 199 -11.87 8.85 23.83
CA LYS A 199 -11.48 8.49 25.18
C LYS A 199 -10.46 7.36 25.13
N LEU A 200 -9.35 7.52 25.84
CA LEU A 200 -8.39 6.44 26.05
C LEU A 200 -8.42 6.00 27.51
N THR A 201 -8.35 4.70 27.76
CA THR A 201 -8.22 4.11 29.09
C THR A 201 -6.76 3.74 29.32
N VAL A 202 -6.12 4.37 30.30
CA VAL A 202 -4.78 4.02 30.78
C VAL A 202 -4.92 3.08 31.97
N TYR A 203 -4.56 1.81 31.80
CA TYR A 203 -4.62 0.79 32.84
C TYR A 203 -3.23 0.48 33.38
N ASN A 204 -3.03 0.60 34.69
CA ASN A 204 -1.79 0.23 35.37
C ASN A 204 -1.92 -1.14 36.05
N PHE A 205 -1.26 -2.15 35.49
CA PHE A 205 -1.19 -3.49 36.07
C PHE A 205 0.06 -3.70 36.95
N GLY A 206 0.87 -2.67 37.13
CA GLY A 206 2.00 -2.65 38.04
C GLY A 206 1.58 -2.61 39.51
N ARG A 207 2.56 -2.85 40.39
CA ARG A 207 2.37 -2.82 41.86
C ARG A 207 2.50 -1.42 42.47
N GLY A 208 3.09 -0.49 41.73
CA GLY A 208 3.27 0.91 42.13
C GLY A 208 2.30 1.85 41.42
N LYS A 209 2.06 3.01 42.01
CA LYS A 209 1.35 4.10 41.32
C LYS A 209 2.20 4.60 40.13
N MET A 210 1.55 4.93 39.03
CA MET A 210 2.19 5.55 37.87
C MET A 210 1.66 6.97 37.67
N ILE A 211 2.54 7.89 37.32
CA ILE A 211 2.19 9.27 36.98
C ILE A 211 2.72 9.52 35.58
N TYR A 212 1.85 10.04 34.69
CA TYR A 212 2.17 10.25 33.29
C TYR A 212 1.91 11.69 32.88
N ASN A 213 2.84 12.30 32.15
CA ASN A 213 2.59 13.49 31.36
C ASN A 213 2.05 13.09 29.99
N LEU A 214 1.03 13.82 29.51
CA LEU A 214 0.45 13.63 28.19
C LEU A 214 1.01 14.68 27.23
N SER A 215 1.38 14.25 26.03
CA SER A 215 1.83 15.15 24.98
C SER A 215 1.48 14.63 23.59
N HIS A 216 1.82 15.40 22.56
CA HIS A 216 1.50 15.13 21.18
C HIS A 216 2.77 15.17 20.32
N LEU A 217 2.96 14.14 19.50
CA LEU A 217 4.03 14.05 18.52
C LEU A 217 3.43 14.03 17.10
N PRO A 218 3.41 15.14 16.37
CA PRO A 218 2.88 15.18 15.01
C PRO A 218 3.87 14.56 13.99
N ALA A 219 3.34 13.84 13.01
CA ALA A 219 4.06 13.52 11.77
C ALA A 219 3.68 14.53 10.67
N PRO A 220 4.57 14.78 9.68
CA PRO A 220 4.22 15.57 8.51
C PRO A 220 2.99 14.99 7.78
N CYS A 221 2.15 15.87 7.24
CA CYS A 221 1.12 15.44 6.30
C CYS A 221 1.76 14.92 5.02
N VAL A 222 1.10 13.95 4.39
CA VAL A 222 1.58 13.26 3.19
C VAL A 222 0.49 13.28 2.13
N ASP A 223 0.85 13.61 0.90
CA ASP A 223 0.02 13.41 -0.29
C ASP A 223 0.78 12.55 -1.30
N GLY A 224 0.13 11.47 -1.73
CA GLY A 224 0.59 10.61 -2.82
C GLY A 224 -0.56 10.22 -3.74
N TYR A 225 -1.71 10.87 -3.64
CA TYR A 225 -2.92 10.46 -4.34
C TYR A 225 -2.78 10.60 -5.85
N ASN A 226 -2.27 11.76 -6.28
CA ASN A 226 -2.07 12.13 -7.68
C ASN A 226 -0.82 11.48 -8.30
N ASN A 227 -0.02 10.77 -7.50
CA ASN A 227 1.20 10.14 -7.99
C ASN A 227 0.89 8.79 -8.65
N THR A 228 1.49 8.51 -9.82
CA THR A 228 1.17 7.34 -10.65
C THR A 228 1.82 6.03 -10.17
N PHE A 229 2.65 6.10 -9.13
CA PHE A 229 3.32 4.95 -8.50
C PHE A 229 3.06 4.93 -6.99
N ILE A 230 2.11 4.10 -6.54
CA ILE A 230 1.91 3.88 -5.10
C ILE A 230 3.03 2.99 -4.60
N GLY A 231 3.66 3.38 -3.49
CA GLY A 231 4.82 2.69 -2.94
C GLY A 231 6.15 3.28 -3.41
N ASN A 232 6.16 4.28 -4.31
CA ASN A 232 7.36 5.07 -4.50
C ASN A 232 7.41 6.19 -3.48
N PHE A 233 8.09 5.93 -2.36
CA PHE A 233 8.42 6.92 -1.33
C PHE A 233 8.88 8.27 -1.90
N TYR A 234 9.61 8.26 -3.02
CA TYR A 234 10.23 9.45 -3.61
C TYR A 234 9.28 10.36 -4.39
N GLY A 235 8.04 9.93 -4.68
CA GLY A 235 7.04 10.77 -5.33
C GLY A 235 5.95 11.27 -4.40
N LEU A 236 6.17 11.19 -3.09
CA LEU A 236 5.25 11.71 -2.07
C LEU A 236 5.57 13.18 -1.80
N ASN A 237 4.52 13.98 -1.67
CA ASN A 237 4.59 15.36 -1.19
C ASN A 237 4.43 15.37 0.33
N PHE A 238 5.15 16.28 0.99
CA PHE A 238 5.13 16.43 2.44
C PHE A 238 4.89 17.90 2.82
N THR A 239 4.18 18.11 3.93
CA THR A 239 4.05 19.42 4.58
C THR A 239 4.12 19.26 6.09
N ASN A 240 4.63 20.28 6.78
CA ASN A 240 4.77 20.28 8.24
C ASN A 240 3.46 20.59 8.98
N GLN A 241 2.36 20.80 8.24
CA GLN A 241 1.03 20.92 8.87
C GLN A 241 0.68 19.61 9.59
N HIS A 242 -0.12 19.72 10.64
CA HIS A 242 -0.57 18.59 11.45
C HIS A 242 -1.90 18.90 12.14
N ALA A 243 -2.55 17.87 12.67
CA ALA A 243 -3.72 18.05 13.52
C ALA A 243 -3.36 18.78 14.82
N ASP A 244 -4.29 19.59 15.34
CA ASP A 244 -4.20 20.10 16.70
C ASP A 244 -4.76 19.06 17.66
N VAL A 245 -4.07 18.80 18.78
CA VAL A 245 -4.48 17.81 19.79
C VAL A 245 -4.58 18.50 21.15
N LYS A 246 -5.72 18.32 21.82
CA LYS A 246 -5.99 18.85 23.16
C LYS A 246 -6.33 17.72 24.11
N PHE A 247 -5.73 17.78 25.30
CA PHE A 247 -5.99 16.88 26.41
C PHE A 247 -6.89 17.58 27.43
N ASP A 248 -7.72 16.82 28.14
CA ASP A 248 -8.46 17.34 29.29
C ASP A 248 -7.55 17.58 30.51
N ASN A 249 -6.44 16.85 30.60
CA ASN A 249 -5.43 16.97 31.63
C ASN A 249 -4.03 16.79 31.02
N ASP A 250 -3.07 17.63 31.40
CA ASP A 250 -1.68 17.46 30.94
C ASP A 250 -0.95 16.34 31.70
N GLN A 251 -1.47 15.93 32.86
CA GLN A 251 -0.90 14.88 33.70
C GLN A 251 -1.99 14.03 34.34
N ILE A 252 -1.75 12.73 34.44
CA ILE A 252 -2.63 11.78 35.12
C ILE A 252 -1.86 10.95 36.16
N THR A 253 -2.57 10.50 37.19
CA THR A 253 -2.07 9.53 38.17
C THR A 253 -2.92 8.28 38.13
N VAL A 254 -2.30 7.13 37.87
CA VAL A 254 -2.98 5.83 37.75
C VAL A 254 -2.55 4.93 38.93
N PRO A 255 -3.43 4.68 39.91
CA PRO A 255 -3.15 3.77 41.01
C PRO A 255 -2.83 2.34 40.53
N PRO A 256 -2.11 1.53 41.32
CA PRO A 256 -1.84 0.14 40.96
C PRO A 256 -3.12 -0.68 40.83
N GLY A 257 -3.20 -1.53 39.81
CA GLY A 257 -4.36 -2.38 39.52
C GLY A 257 -5.62 -1.61 39.10
N SER A 258 -5.49 -0.35 38.71
CA SER A 258 -6.61 0.55 38.37
C SER A 258 -6.44 1.19 37.00
N SER A 259 -7.51 1.78 36.49
CA SER A 259 -7.51 2.53 35.23
C SER A 259 -7.95 3.97 35.43
N VAL A 260 -7.47 4.86 34.56
CA VAL A 260 -7.94 6.24 34.42
C VAL A 260 -8.31 6.48 32.95
N GLU A 261 -9.43 7.16 32.71
CA GLU A 261 -9.80 7.64 31.37
C GLU A 261 -9.20 9.03 31.11
N ILE A 262 -8.71 9.24 29.89
CA ILE A 262 -8.31 10.55 29.37
C ILE A 262 -9.15 10.91 28.15
N SER A 263 -9.58 12.16 28.06
CA SER A 263 -10.31 12.67 26.89
C SER A 263 -9.38 13.46 25.99
N ILE A 264 -9.48 13.20 24.68
CA ILE A 264 -8.63 13.82 23.67
C ILE A 264 -9.52 14.39 22.57
N THR A 265 -9.26 15.65 22.22
CA THR A 265 -9.95 16.34 21.12
C THR A 265 -8.96 16.70 20.03
N PHE A 266 -9.28 16.31 18.81
CA PHE A 266 -8.52 16.58 17.59
C PHE A 266 -9.21 17.65 16.76
N ALA A 267 -8.43 18.53 16.13
CA ALA A 267 -8.87 19.34 15.00
C ALA A 267 -8.00 19.01 13.77
N PRO A 268 -8.58 18.87 12.57
CA PRO A 268 -7.80 18.61 11.36
C PRO A 268 -6.77 19.72 11.08
N PRO A 269 -5.67 19.42 10.38
CA PRO A 269 -4.71 20.42 9.93
C PRO A 269 -5.38 21.54 9.13
N ARG A 270 -4.90 22.77 9.34
CA ARG A 270 -5.33 23.96 8.60
C ARG A 270 -4.29 24.31 7.53
N GLU A 271 -4.69 25.15 6.58
CA GLU A 271 -3.77 25.73 5.57
C GLU A 271 -3.00 24.68 4.75
N LEU A 272 -3.68 23.58 4.42
CA LEU A 272 -3.14 22.59 3.50
C LEU A 272 -3.17 23.12 2.05
N PRO A 273 -2.18 22.77 1.20
CA PRO A 273 -2.23 23.07 -0.22
C PRO A 273 -3.48 22.50 -0.88
N LYS A 274 -4.22 23.35 -1.62
CA LYS A 274 -5.55 23.02 -2.16
C LYS A 274 -5.56 21.96 -3.25
N ASP A 275 -4.44 21.76 -3.94
CA ASP A 275 -4.35 20.86 -5.10
C ASP A 275 -3.98 19.41 -4.71
N GLY A 276 -3.94 19.10 -3.41
CA GLY A 276 -3.52 17.80 -2.88
C GLY A 276 -4.56 17.15 -1.98
N HIS A 277 -4.47 15.82 -1.88
CA HIS A 277 -5.34 14.99 -1.04
C HIS A 277 -4.53 14.49 0.17
N TRP A 278 -4.57 15.26 1.25
CA TRP A 278 -3.59 15.15 2.33
C TRP A 278 -4.03 14.19 3.42
N PHE A 279 -3.18 13.23 3.73
CA PHE A 279 -3.28 12.42 4.93
C PHE A 279 -2.46 13.05 6.04
N TYR A 280 -2.99 13.03 7.26
CA TYR A 280 -2.32 13.56 8.45
C TYR A 280 -2.27 12.50 9.54
N SER A 281 -1.22 12.52 10.35
CA SER A 281 -1.05 11.52 11.41
C SER A 281 -0.12 12.00 12.52
N GLY A 282 0.01 11.21 13.57
CA GLY A 282 0.93 11.44 14.67
C GLY A 282 0.65 10.48 15.82
N TRP A 283 1.15 10.81 17.00
CA TRP A 283 0.96 10.01 18.21
C TRP A 283 0.51 10.87 19.37
N VAL A 284 -0.42 10.34 20.15
CA VAL A 284 -0.58 10.72 21.55
C VAL A 284 0.55 10.03 22.32
N VAL A 285 1.27 10.78 23.15
CA VAL A 285 2.43 10.29 23.90
C VAL A 285 2.11 10.34 25.40
N ILE A 286 2.32 9.22 26.08
CA ILE A 286 2.05 9.02 27.51
C ILE A 286 3.40 8.74 28.18
N THR A 287 4.03 9.78 28.71
CA THR A 287 5.39 9.74 29.25
C THR A 287 5.37 9.55 30.77
N PRO A 288 5.92 8.44 31.31
CA PRO A 288 5.99 8.25 32.76
C PRO A 288 6.96 9.24 33.40
N LEU A 289 6.67 9.69 34.62
CA LEU A 289 7.65 10.41 35.44
C LEU A 289 8.73 9.49 36.01
N ASP A 290 8.47 8.18 36.06
CA ASP A 290 9.48 7.17 36.40
C ASP A 290 10.30 6.84 35.14
N GLU A 291 11.51 7.40 35.04
CA GLU A 291 12.41 7.23 33.90
C GLU A 291 12.86 5.78 33.64
N ARG A 292 12.60 4.86 34.58
CA ARG A 292 12.83 3.43 34.38
C ARG A 292 11.76 2.78 33.49
N MET A 293 10.63 3.44 33.31
CA MET A 293 9.51 2.97 32.50
C MET A 293 9.54 3.63 31.12
N PRO A 294 9.21 2.91 30.05
CA PRO A 294 9.19 3.47 28.71
C PRO A 294 7.99 4.40 28.51
N SER A 295 8.16 5.41 27.65
CA SER A 295 7.00 6.16 27.14
C SER A 295 6.14 5.27 26.28
N MET A 296 4.83 5.42 26.39
CA MET A 296 3.86 4.75 25.53
C MET A 296 3.32 5.72 24.48
N THR A 297 2.88 5.19 23.34
CA THR A 297 2.26 5.98 22.27
C THR A 297 0.95 5.37 21.79
N VAL A 298 0.06 6.21 21.27
CA VAL A 298 -1.15 5.78 20.56
C VAL A 298 -1.19 6.52 19.23
N PRO A 299 -0.95 5.84 18.09
CA PRO A 299 -1.00 6.47 16.79
C PRO A 299 -2.42 6.94 16.44
N TYR A 300 -2.51 8.08 15.76
CA TYR A 300 -3.72 8.56 15.12
C TYR A 300 -3.47 8.88 13.65
N ALA A 301 -4.52 8.82 12.83
CA ALA A 301 -4.45 9.24 11.43
C ALA A 301 -5.83 9.63 10.87
N GLY A 302 -5.84 10.48 9.85
CA GLY A 302 -7.04 10.87 9.10
C GLY A 302 -6.71 11.38 7.69
N LEU A 303 -7.76 11.56 6.90
CA LEU A 303 -7.73 12.17 5.57
C LEU A 303 -8.36 13.57 5.64
N ALA A 304 -7.62 14.60 5.23
CA ALA A 304 -8.10 15.99 5.20
C ALA A 304 -8.83 16.29 3.89
N ASP A 305 -9.71 15.37 3.47
CA ASP A 305 -10.54 15.48 2.27
C ASP A 305 -11.86 14.71 2.45
N ASP A 306 -12.77 14.76 1.49
CA ASP A 306 -13.95 13.89 1.41
C ASP A 306 -13.59 12.65 0.58
N ALA A 307 -13.44 11.51 1.26
CA ALA A 307 -13.01 10.27 0.62
C ALA A 307 -14.01 9.77 -0.43
N LYS A 308 -15.30 10.08 -0.26
CA LYS A 308 -16.36 9.71 -1.20
C LYS A 308 -16.33 10.55 -2.46
N SER A 309 -15.76 11.77 -2.39
CA SER A 309 -15.63 12.67 -3.54
C SER A 309 -14.46 12.31 -4.48
N LEU A 310 -13.47 11.56 -3.97
CA LEU A 310 -12.27 11.20 -4.70
C LEU A 310 -12.59 10.29 -5.91
N PRO A 311 -12.01 10.56 -7.10
CA PRO A 311 -12.19 9.70 -8.26
C PRO A 311 -11.78 8.25 -7.99
N ILE A 312 -12.60 7.30 -8.41
CA ILE A 312 -12.26 5.88 -8.31
C ILE A 312 -11.36 5.48 -9.47
N PHE A 313 -11.67 5.95 -10.67
CA PHE A 313 -10.93 5.58 -11.86
C PHE A 313 -9.74 6.51 -12.11
N GLN A 314 -8.63 5.95 -12.60
CA GLN A 314 -7.46 6.71 -13.03
C GLN A 314 -7.68 7.39 -14.39
N THR A 315 -8.76 8.17 -14.52
CA THR A 315 -9.12 8.83 -15.78
C THR A 315 -8.07 9.88 -16.17
N PRO A 316 -7.65 9.99 -17.45
CA PRO A 316 -8.11 9.24 -18.63
C PRO A 316 -7.31 7.96 -18.91
N LYS A 317 -6.37 7.59 -18.03
CA LYS A 317 -5.48 6.44 -18.24
C LYS A 317 -6.21 5.11 -18.16
N PHE A 318 -7.11 4.95 -17.20
CA PHE A 318 -7.97 3.78 -17.04
C PHE A 318 -9.35 4.16 -16.50
N PRO A 319 -10.39 3.34 -16.75
CA PRO A 319 -10.36 2.08 -17.50
C PRO A 319 -10.19 2.25 -19.00
N LYS A 320 -9.71 1.18 -19.66
CA LYS A 320 -9.59 1.12 -21.12
C LYS A 320 -10.05 -0.23 -21.65
N LEU A 321 -10.80 -0.22 -22.73
CA LEU A 321 -11.13 -1.43 -23.50
C LEU A 321 -9.89 -1.84 -24.30
N ALA A 322 -9.60 -3.13 -24.36
CA ALA A 322 -8.49 -3.71 -25.09
C ALA A 322 -8.92 -5.02 -25.77
N ASN A 323 -8.11 -5.45 -26.74
CA ASN A 323 -8.22 -6.75 -27.40
C ASN A 323 -7.14 -7.73 -26.89
N LEU A 324 -7.10 -8.93 -27.48
CA LEU A 324 -6.11 -9.98 -27.18
C LEU A 324 -4.64 -9.56 -27.30
N THR A 325 -4.33 -8.52 -28.07
CA THR A 325 -2.97 -8.01 -28.26
C THR A 325 -2.67 -6.80 -27.39
N GLU A 326 -3.50 -6.51 -26.38
CA GLU A 326 -3.43 -5.37 -25.46
C GLU A 326 -3.47 -3.99 -26.14
N ASN A 327 -3.97 -3.92 -27.38
CA ASN A 327 -4.19 -2.63 -28.04
C ASN A 327 -5.45 -1.99 -27.46
N TYR A 328 -5.29 -0.79 -26.89
CA TYR A 328 -6.40 -0.03 -26.34
C TYR A 328 -7.31 0.48 -27.46
N ILE A 329 -8.60 0.25 -27.29
CA ILE A 329 -9.67 0.69 -28.18
C ILE A 329 -10.27 1.96 -27.56
N THR A 330 -10.51 2.96 -28.41
CA THR A 330 -11.08 4.27 -28.05
C THR A 330 -12.36 4.52 -28.84
N ASN A 331 -13.06 5.62 -28.52
CA ASN A 331 -14.27 6.03 -29.27
C ASN A 331 -13.95 6.55 -30.68
N GLU A 332 -12.68 6.85 -30.98
CA GLU A 332 -12.24 7.33 -32.28
C GLU A 332 -11.89 6.18 -33.24
N ASP A 333 -11.66 4.98 -32.70
CA ASP A 333 -11.35 3.79 -33.49
C ASP A 333 -12.58 3.21 -34.19
N PRO A 334 -12.43 2.54 -35.35
CA PRO A 334 -13.49 1.73 -35.93
C PRO A 334 -14.01 0.68 -34.94
N VAL A 335 -15.32 0.44 -34.95
CA VAL A 335 -15.97 -0.54 -34.07
C VAL A 335 -15.29 -1.90 -34.22
N LYS A 336 -14.65 -2.37 -33.13
CA LYS A 336 -13.91 -3.64 -33.12
C LYS A 336 -14.87 -4.81 -32.98
N SER A 337 -14.75 -5.82 -33.84
CA SER A 337 -15.44 -7.10 -33.71
C SER A 337 -14.64 -8.09 -32.86
N PHE A 338 -15.35 -8.81 -31.98
CA PHE A 338 -14.86 -9.92 -31.17
C PHE A 338 -15.65 -11.19 -31.52
N SER A 339 -14.92 -12.28 -31.75
CA SER A 339 -15.48 -13.53 -32.28
C SER A 339 -15.59 -14.67 -31.26
N PHE A 340 -14.98 -14.50 -30.07
CA PHE A 340 -14.83 -15.53 -29.03
C PHE A 340 -14.18 -16.83 -29.54
N ASN A 341 -13.44 -16.75 -30.65
CA ASN A 341 -12.79 -17.89 -31.28
C ASN A 341 -11.46 -18.23 -30.56
N THR A 342 -11.17 -19.54 -30.43
CA THR A 342 -9.95 -20.11 -29.82
C THR A 342 -8.86 -20.47 -30.83
N SER A 343 -8.99 -20.03 -32.09
CA SER A 343 -8.13 -20.45 -33.22
C SER A 343 -6.65 -20.11 -33.08
N ILE A 344 -6.27 -19.19 -32.18
CA ILE A 344 -4.88 -18.80 -31.93
C ILE A 344 -4.44 -19.41 -30.60
N ARG A 345 -3.69 -20.53 -30.65
CA ARG A 345 -2.99 -21.21 -29.53
C ARG A 345 -3.43 -20.74 -28.12
N LEU A 346 -4.58 -21.27 -27.65
CA LEU A 346 -5.09 -21.18 -26.27
C LEU A 346 -5.66 -19.83 -25.80
N LEU A 347 -5.82 -18.81 -26.66
CA LEU A 347 -6.44 -17.53 -26.30
C LEU A 347 -7.82 -17.32 -26.96
N ILE A 348 -8.80 -16.85 -26.18
CA ILE A 348 -10.17 -16.57 -26.64
C ILE A 348 -10.26 -15.10 -27.07
N ASP A 349 -10.64 -14.82 -28.33
CA ASP A 349 -10.86 -13.45 -28.83
C ASP A 349 -12.04 -12.76 -28.15
N LYS A 350 -11.76 -11.99 -27.11
CA LYS A 350 -12.79 -11.38 -26.25
C LYS A 350 -12.45 -9.94 -25.85
N PRO A 351 -13.47 -9.10 -25.56
CA PRO A 351 -13.24 -7.78 -25.00
C PRO A 351 -12.68 -7.90 -23.57
N ILE A 352 -11.62 -7.15 -23.30
CA ILE A 352 -10.96 -7.06 -22.00
C ILE A 352 -10.94 -5.59 -21.59
N VAL A 353 -11.38 -5.28 -20.39
CA VAL A 353 -11.24 -3.96 -19.78
C VAL A 353 -10.10 -3.99 -18.79
N HIS A 354 -9.10 -3.16 -19.08
CA HIS A 354 -7.97 -2.87 -18.23
C HIS A 354 -8.41 -1.84 -17.19
N LEU A 355 -8.43 -2.23 -15.91
CA LEU A 355 -8.86 -1.39 -14.78
C LEU A 355 -7.66 -0.87 -14.00
N GLY A 356 -7.63 0.44 -13.78
CA GLY A 356 -6.71 1.15 -12.91
C GLY A 356 -7.50 2.02 -11.94
N LEU A 357 -7.26 1.84 -10.65
CA LEU A 357 -8.02 2.50 -9.58
C LEU A 357 -7.16 3.55 -8.87
N ALA A 358 -7.72 4.74 -8.68
CA ALA A 358 -7.17 5.87 -7.94
C ALA A 358 -7.61 5.87 -6.46
N THR A 359 -8.79 5.33 -6.16
CA THR A 359 -9.21 4.91 -4.81
C THR A 359 -9.62 3.44 -4.82
N PRO A 360 -9.47 2.73 -3.69
CA PRO A 360 -10.03 1.40 -3.57
C PRO A 360 -11.55 1.44 -3.61
N THR A 361 -12.17 0.34 -4.04
CA THR A 361 -13.62 0.21 -4.09
C THR A 361 -14.09 -1.09 -3.48
N ASP A 362 -15.16 -0.99 -2.70
CA ASP A 362 -15.79 -2.12 -2.02
C ASP A 362 -16.69 -2.96 -2.91
N MET A 363 -16.98 -2.48 -4.12
CA MET A 363 -17.84 -3.19 -5.06
C MET A 363 -17.63 -2.68 -6.47
N ILE A 364 -17.27 -3.59 -7.37
CA ILE A 364 -17.42 -3.40 -8.82
C ILE A 364 -18.61 -4.20 -9.33
N VAL A 365 -19.40 -3.57 -10.19
CA VAL A 365 -20.47 -4.19 -10.97
C VAL A 365 -20.13 -4.02 -12.43
N THR A 366 -20.10 -5.13 -13.18
CA THR A 366 -19.84 -5.12 -14.61
C THR A 366 -21.12 -5.48 -15.35
N GLU A 367 -21.59 -4.55 -16.18
CA GLU A 367 -22.86 -4.65 -16.88
C GLU A 367 -22.62 -4.64 -18.39
N ILE A 368 -23.44 -5.41 -19.09
CA ILE A 368 -23.50 -5.42 -20.55
C ILE A 368 -24.67 -4.56 -20.99
N LEU A 369 -24.39 -3.63 -21.90
CA LEU A 369 -25.39 -2.77 -22.52
C LEU A 369 -25.52 -3.08 -24.01
N ASP A 370 -26.69 -2.85 -24.58
CA ASP A 370 -26.96 -2.98 -26.01
C ASP A 370 -26.46 -1.76 -26.83
N ALA A 371 -26.74 -1.74 -28.13
CA ALA A 371 -26.35 -0.65 -29.03
C ALA A 371 -26.93 0.73 -28.66
N ASN A 372 -28.05 0.76 -27.92
CA ASN A 372 -28.72 1.95 -27.42
C ASN A 372 -28.29 2.32 -25.98
N GLN A 373 -27.32 1.58 -25.41
CA GLN A 373 -26.88 1.67 -24.02
C GLN A 373 -27.94 1.25 -22.99
N GLU A 374 -28.92 0.45 -23.40
CA GLU A 374 -29.89 -0.16 -22.49
C GLU A 374 -29.27 -1.37 -21.78
N PHE A 375 -29.58 -1.55 -20.49
CA PHE A 375 -29.04 -2.62 -19.67
C PHE A 375 -29.60 -3.99 -20.08
N LEU A 376 -28.69 -4.94 -20.36
CA LEU A 376 -29.05 -6.32 -20.72
C LEU A 376 -28.79 -7.33 -19.60
N GLY A 377 -27.78 -7.10 -18.76
CA GLY A 377 -27.40 -8.01 -17.68
C GLY A 377 -25.97 -7.80 -17.21
N PHE A 378 -25.45 -8.77 -16.45
CA PHE A 378 -24.18 -8.70 -15.75
C PHE A 378 -23.11 -9.64 -16.33
N VAL A 379 -21.85 -9.35 -16.02
CA VAL A 379 -20.73 -10.28 -16.12
C VAL A 379 -20.49 -10.90 -14.74
N LYS A 380 -20.69 -12.22 -14.62
CA LYS A 380 -20.69 -12.93 -13.33
C LYS A 380 -19.39 -12.80 -12.55
N ASP A 381 -18.25 -13.04 -13.20
CA ASP A 381 -16.94 -13.11 -12.56
C ASP A 381 -16.44 -11.75 -12.02
N TYR A 382 -17.16 -10.66 -12.30
CA TYR A 382 -16.74 -9.29 -11.97
C TYR A 382 -17.88 -8.45 -11.38
N THR A 383 -18.85 -9.12 -10.74
CA THR A 383 -19.95 -8.46 -10.04
C THR A 383 -19.84 -8.72 -8.54
N GLY A 384 -19.88 -7.65 -7.73
CA GLY A 384 -19.82 -7.76 -6.27
C GLY A 384 -18.42 -7.90 -5.68
N ILE A 385 -17.36 -7.67 -6.47
CA ILE A 385 -15.98 -7.90 -6.05
C ILE A 385 -15.37 -6.63 -5.45
N LYS A 386 -14.69 -6.76 -4.31
CA LYS A 386 -13.82 -5.73 -3.72
C LYS A 386 -12.52 -5.65 -4.50
N ILE A 387 -12.13 -4.46 -4.94
CA ILE A 387 -10.87 -4.26 -5.65
C ILE A 387 -10.05 -3.18 -4.95
N MET A 388 -8.83 -3.54 -4.57
CA MET A 388 -7.87 -2.61 -3.96
C MET A 388 -7.27 -1.67 -5.01
N LYS A 389 -6.80 -0.52 -4.56
CA LYS A 389 -6.06 0.43 -5.42
C LYS A 389 -4.83 -0.27 -6.03
N ASN A 390 -4.61 -0.11 -7.34
CA ASN A 390 -3.45 -0.73 -8.02
C ASN A 390 -2.19 0.13 -7.82
N PRO A 391 -1.07 -0.45 -7.34
CA PRO A 391 0.13 0.33 -7.03
C PRO A 391 0.99 0.73 -8.22
N VAL A 392 0.74 0.16 -9.40
CA VAL A 392 1.56 0.36 -10.60
C VAL A 392 0.70 0.90 -11.73
N GLU A 393 1.30 1.68 -12.61
CA GLU A 393 0.75 2.17 -13.88
C GLU A 393 0.17 1.10 -14.82
N THR A 394 0.28 -0.19 -14.48
CA THR A 394 -0.27 -1.31 -15.23
C THR A 394 -1.61 -1.74 -14.65
N SER A 395 -2.60 -1.94 -15.51
CA SER A 395 -3.91 -2.50 -15.15
C SER A 395 -3.77 -3.98 -14.76
N ASN A 396 -3.40 -4.25 -13.50
CA ASN A 396 -3.34 -5.62 -13.00
C ASN A 396 -4.75 -6.21 -12.79
N ASN A 397 -5.78 -5.36 -12.78
CA ASN A 397 -7.18 -5.77 -12.74
C ASN A 397 -7.71 -5.83 -14.17
N LEU A 398 -8.07 -7.02 -14.61
CA LEU A 398 -8.64 -7.28 -15.92
C LEU A 398 -10.07 -7.76 -15.74
N VAL A 399 -11.02 -7.05 -16.33
CA VAL A 399 -12.40 -7.51 -16.50
C VAL A 399 -12.52 -8.05 -17.91
N SER A 400 -12.84 -9.32 -18.06
CA SER A 400 -13.08 -9.89 -19.39
C SER A 400 -14.50 -10.39 -19.51
N TRP A 401 -15.14 -10.15 -20.65
CA TRP A 401 -16.45 -10.70 -20.93
C TRP A 401 -16.29 -11.90 -21.87
N ASN A 402 -16.98 -13.01 -21.60
CA ASN A 402 -16.92 -14.24 -22.38
C ASN A 402 -18.12 -14.42 -23.33
N GLY A 403 -18.94 -13.39 -23.50
CA GLY A 403 -20.16 -13.42 -24.32
C GLY A 403 -21.40 -13.93 -23.60
N ILE A 404 -21.32 -14.29 -22.32
CA ILE A 404 -22.49 -14.69 -21.51
C ILE A 404 -23.04 -13.49 -20.75
N ILE A 405 -24.35 -13.25 -20.84
CA ILE A 405 -25.09 -12.21 -20.11
C ILE A 405 -25.88 -12.90 -18.99
N TYR A 406 -25.59 -12.53 -17.75
CA TYR A 406 -26.26 -13.09 -16.57
C TYR A 406 -27.37 -12.15 -16.09
N ASN A 407 -28.54 -12.69 -15.77
CA ASN A 407 -29.60 -11.93 -15.09
C ASN A 407 -29.39 -11.92 -13.55
N ILE A 408 -30.28 -11.25 -12.82
CA ILE A 408 -30.24 -11.16 -11.34
C ILE A 408 -30.34 -12.52 -10.62
N ASN A 409 -30.80 -13.57 -11.31
CA ASN A 409 -30.96 -14.92 -10.76
C ASN A 409 -29.80 -15.85 -11.20
N ASP A 410 -28.66 -15.28 -11.63
CA ASP A 410 -27.49 -16.00 -12.11
C ASP A 410 -27.74 -16.93 -13.31
N THR A 411 -28.83 -16.69 -14.05
CA THR A 411 -29.12 -17.43 -15.29
C THR A 411 -28.39 -16.76 -16.46
N GLY A 412 -27.42 -17.47 -17.04
CA GLY A 412 -26.61 -16.99 -18.16
C GLY A 412 -27.24 -17.28 -19.51
N THR A 413 -27.22 -16.29 -20.40
CA THR A 413 -27.63 -16.43 -21.81
C THR A 413 -26.51 -15.97 -22.74
N LEU A 414 -26.35 -16.64 -23.89
CA LEU A 414 -25.34 -16.24 -24.86
C LEU A 414 -25.78 -14.96 -25.58
N ALA A 415 -24.91 -13.96 -25.64
CA ALA A 415 -25.16 -12.73 -26.36
C ALA A 415 -25.37 -13.00 -27.86
N PRO A 416 -26.44 -12.45 -28.49
CA PRO A 416 -26.61 -12.52 -29.93
C PRO A 416 -25.54 -11.70 -30.67
N ASN A 417 -25.46 -11.88 -32.00
CA ASN A 417 -24.65 -10.99 -32.82
C ASN A 417 -25.20 -9.56 -32.70
N GLY A 418 -24.33 -8.59 -32.46
CA GLY A 418 -24.77 -7.22 -32.22
C GLY A 418 -23.66 -6.31 -31.74
N GLU A 419 -24.03 -5.06 -31.50
CA GLU A 419 -23.15 -4.05 -30.91
C GLU A 419 -23.46 -3.91 -29.42
N TYR A 420 -22.41 -3.75 -28.62
CA TYR A 420 -22.47 -3.76 -27.17
C TYR A 420 -21.54 -2.70 -26.56
N PHE A 421 -21.81 -2.39 -25.30
CA PHE A 421 -20.91 -1.69 -24.41
C PHE A 421 -20.72 -2.48 -23.12
N ILE A 422 -19.58 -2.30 -22.47
CA ILE A 422 -19.36 -2.73 -21.09
C ILE A 422 -19.43 -1.48 -20.21
N ARG A 423 -20.32 -1.49 -19.22
CA ARG A 423 -20.38 -0.46 -18.18
C ARG A 423 -19.81 -1.03 -16.89
N ILE A 424 -18.85 -0.33 -16.30
CA ILE A 424 -18.28 -0.64 -15.00
C ILE A 424 -18.77 0.39 -14.01
N LYS A 425 -19.41 -0.08 -12.95
CA LYS A 425 -19.81 0.72 -11.79
C LYS A 425 -18.87 0.38 -10.65
N ALA A 426 -18.27 1.38 -10.03
CA ALA A 426 -17.47 1.21 -8.83
C ALA A 426 -18.08 2.00 -7.67
N LEU A 427 -18.28 1.34 -6.52
CA LEU A 427 -18.85 1.98 -5.33
C LEU A 427 -17.82 2.88 -4.67
N LYS A 428 -18.20 4.14 -4.44
CA LYS A 428 -17.37 5.12 -3.73
C LYS A 428 -17.15 4.73 -2.28
N LEU A 429 -16.04 5.19 -1.69
CA LEU A 429 -15.79 4.93 -0.28
C LEU A 429 -16.94 5.49 0.58
N PHE A 430 -17.35 4.74 1.60
CA PHE A 430 -18.54 5.02 2.42
C PHE A 430 -19.87 5.12 1.64
N GLY A 431 -19.90 4.64 0.39
CA GLY A 431 -21.12 4.61 -0.43
C GLY A 431 -22.11 3.54 0.02
N ASP A 432 -23.40 3.83 -0.12
CA ASP A 432 -24.47 2.85 0.03
C ASP A 432 -24.66 2.05 -1.26
N LYS A 433 -24.55 0.72 -1.18
CA LYS A 433 -24.71 -0.22 -2.30
C LYS A 433 -26.09 -0.12 -2.97
N ASN A 434 -27.08 0.42 -2.27
CA ASN A 434 -28.44 0.56 -2.78
C ASN A 434 -28.71 1.94 -3.42
N ASN A 435 -27.72 2.84 -3.40
CA ASN A 435 -27.83 4.19 -3.92
C ASN A 435 -26.97 4.37 -5.18
N GLU A 436 -27.60 4.46 -6.34
CA GLU A 436 -26.91 4.68 -7.63
C GLU A 436 -26.00 5.92 -7.65
N LYS A 437 -26.33 6.96 -6.87
CA LYS A 437 -25.49 8.18 -6.82
C LYS A 437 -24.14 7.96 -6.15
N ASP A 438 -23.98 6.84 -5.45
CA ASP A 438 -22.76 6.48 -4.74
C ASP A 438 -21.80 5.65 -5.61
N TYR A 439 -22.13 5.44 -6.89
CA TYR A 439 -21.25 4.79 -7.85
C TYR A 439 -20.57 5.81 -8.77
N GLU A 440 -19.32 5.52 -9.14
CA GLU A 440 -18.64 6.09 -10.30
C GLU A 440 -18.78 5.12 -11.48
N TYR A 441 -18.99 5.66 -12.68
CA TYR A 441 -19.31 4.88 -13.87
C TYR A 441 -18.29 5.12 -14.97
N TRP A 442 -17.90 4.04 -15.63
CA TRP A 442 -17.19 4.10 -16.90
C TRP A 442 -17.91 3.22 -17.92
N ILE A 443 -18.05 3.73 -19.15
CA ILE A 443 -18.64 3.01 -20.28
C ILE A 443 -17.54 2.84 -21.32
N SER A 444 -17.35 1.61 -21.80
CA SER A 444 -16.38 1.31 -22.84
C SER A 444 -16.70 2.03 -24.15
N PRO A 445 -15.76 2.09 -25.09
CA PRO A 445 -16.12 2.28 -26.49
C PRO A 445 -17.04 1.17 -26.99
N LYS A 446 -17.76 1.47 -28.06
CA LYS A 446 -18.64 0.51 -28.72
C LYS A 446 -17.81 -0.60 -29.36
N PHE A 447 -18.26 -1.85 -29.21
CA PHE A 447 -17.69 -3.00 -29.90
C PHE A 447 -18.78 -3.92 -30.43
N ARG A 448 -18.41 -4.83 -31.34
CA ARG A 448 -19.32 -5.80 -31.96
C ARG A 448 -18.98 -7.21 -31.52
N VAL A 449 -20.01 -8.03 -31.30
CA VAL A 449 -19.89 -9.47 -31.11
C VAL A 449 -20.37 -10.18 -32.38
N GLU A 450 -19.55 -11.10 -32.87
CA GLU A 450 -19.87 -11.99 -33.98
C GLU A 450 -19.72 -13.44 -33.49
N LYS A 451 -20.73 -14.29 -33.69
CA LYS A 451 -20.60 -15.71 -33.37
C LYS A 451 -19.41 -16.32 -34.12
N PRO A 452 -18.64 -17.24 -33.51
CA PRO A 452 -17.66 -18.01 -34.24
C PRO A 452 -18.38 -18.75 -35.36
N ILE A 453 -17.94 -18.54 -36.59
CA ILE A 453 -18.24 -19.47 -37.68
C ILE A 453 -17.46 -20.73 -37.32
N PHE A 454 -18.11 -21.72 -36.71
CA PHE A 454 -17.54 -23.06 -36.64
C PHE A 454 -17.47 -23.60 -38.08
N THR A 455 -16.41 -23.27 -38.81
CA THR A 455 -16.01 -24.09 -39.94
C THR A 455 -15.46 -25.37 -39.35
N ASN A 456 -16.27 -26.42 -39.42
CA ASN A 456 -15.87 -27.79 -39.14
C ASN A 456 -14.52 -28.07 -39.85
N PRO A 457 -13.41 -28.36 -39.16
CA PRO A 457 -12.13 -28.63 -39.82
C PRO A 457 -12.08 -30.01 -40.50
N LEU A 458 -13.23 -30.69 -40.62
CA LEU A 458 -13.39 -31.96 -41.30
C LEU A 458 -14.59 -31.88 -42.24
N GLN A 459 -14.39 -31.21 -43.38
CA GLN A 459 -14.99 -31.56 -44.66
C GLN A 459 -13.98 -31.32 -45.77
#